data_AF-A0A8J7Q3K3-F1
#
_entry.id   AF-A0A8J7Q3K3-F1
#
_cell.length_a   1.000
_cell.length_b   1.000
_cell.length_c   1.000
_cell.angle_alpha   90.00
_cell.angle_beta   90.00
_cell.angle_gamma   90.00
#
_symmetry.space_group_name_H-M   'P 1'
#
loop_
_entity.id
_entity.type
_entity.pdbx_description
1 polymer ?
#
loop_
_entity_poly.entity_id
_entity_poly.type
_entity_poly.pdbx_seq_one_letter_code
_entity_poly.pdbx_strand_id
1 'polypeptide(L)' 'MSVTVTDPALISQLSAGDRLELKDPSGRVLGVFIPDGLGVPPPGVESPFTEAEMAERRKGPKTGRPLKDILRDLGAQG' A
#
# COMPACT_ATOMS: atom_id res chain seq x y z
N MET A 1 -12.15 7.05 -5.24
CA MET A 1 -13.01 5.96 -4.73
C MET A 1 -12.49 5.60 -3.35
N SER A 2 -13.28 5.78 -2.29
CA SER A 2 -12.90 5.47 -0.91
C SER A 2 -13.66 4.24 -0.42
N VAL A 3 -13.02 3.41 0.40
CA VAL A 3 -13.64 2.25 1.06
C VAL A 3 -13.48 2.43 2.56
N THR A 4 -14.59 2.32 3.30
CA THR A 4 -14.61 2.48 4.75
C THR A 4 -14.57 1.11 5.41
N VAL A 5 -13.60 0.90 6.31
CA VAL A 5 -13.48 -0.33 7.11
C VAL A 5 -14.21 -0.12 8.44
N THR A 6 -15.11 -1.03 8.79
CA THR A 6 -15.91 -0.98 10.03
C THR A 6 -15.56 -2.06 11.05
N ASP A 7 -14.69 -3.01 10.69
CA ASP A 7 -14.29 -4.11 11.57
C ASP A 7 -13.36 -3.60 12.69
N PRO A 8 -13.73 -3.77 13.98
CA PRO A 8 -12.97 -3.20 15.11
C PRO A 8 -11.61 -3.88 15.34
N ALA A 9 -11.46 -5.16 15.00
CA ALA A 9 -10.18 -5.85 15.09
C ALA A 9 -9.23 -5.37 14.00
N LEU A 10 -9.74 -5.16 12.79
CA LEU A 10 -8.99 -4.61 11.65
C LEU A 10 -8.59 -3.15 11.91
N ILE A 11 -9.50 -2.34 12.48
CA ILE A 11 -9.21 -0.96 12.90
C ILE A 11 -8.09 -0.94 13.94
N SER A 12 -8.11 -1.85 14.92
CA SER A 12 -7.09 -1.95 15.96
C SER A 12 -5.72 -2.33 15.38
N GLN A 13 -5.68 -3.22 14.39
CA GLN A 13 -4.44 -3.57 13.68
C GLN A 13 -3.91 -2.41 12.83
N LEU A 14 -4.80 -1.70 12.13
CA LEU A 14 -4.45 -0.52 11.34
C LEU A 14 -3.94 0.64 12.18
N SER A 15 -4.39 0.75 13.43
CA SER A 15 -3.95 1.80 14.37
C SER A 15 -2.68 1.43 15.16
N ALA A 16 -2.27 0.16 15.15
CA ALA A 16 -1.16 -0.35 15.96
C ALA A 16 0.21 -0.43 15.25
N GLY A 17 0.32 -0.24 13.92
CA GLY A 17 1.63 -0.40 13.29
C GLY A 17 1.79 -0.10 11.80
N ASP A 18 3.07 0.00 11.42
CA ASP A 18 3.63 0.57 10.20
C ASP A 18 3.24 -0.11 8.87
N ARG A 19 2.66 -1.32 8.89
CA ARG A 19 2.09 -1.99 7.71
C ARG A 19 1.07 -3.09 8.07
N LEU A 20 0.04 -3.23 7.25
CA LEU A 20 -0.96 -4.30 7.26
C LEU A 20 -0.72 -5.27 6.10
N GLU A 21 -0.75 -6.58 6.36
CA GLU A 21 -0.68 -7.62 5.33
C GLU A 21 -2.06 -8.26 5.13
N LEU A 22 -2.56 -8.22 3.89
CA LEU A 22 -3.74 -8.99 3.50
C LEU A 22 -3.28 -10.41 3.14
N LYS A 23 -3.79 -11.42 3.85
CA LYS A 23 -3.46 -12.84 3.65
C LYS A 23 -4.69 -13.64 3.24
N ASP A 24 -4.47 -14.69 2.45
CA ASP A 24 -5.49 -15.70 2.20
C ASP A 24 -5.61 -16.70 3.39
N PRO A 25 -6.58 -17.63 3.39
CA PRO A 25 -6.73 -18.63 4.46
C PRO A 25 -5.54 -19.58 4.62
N SER A 26 -4.69 -19.73 3.60
CA SER A 26 -3.44 -20.51 3.69
C SER A 26 -2.30 -19.73 4.35
N GLY A 27 -2.52 -18.44 4.65
CA GLY A 27 -1.52 -17.53 5.22
C GLY A 27 -0.66 -16.84 4.16
N ARG A 28 -0.92 -17.03 2.86
CA ARG A 28 -0.17 -16.40 1.77
C ARG A 28 -0.53 -14.91 1.68
N VAL A 29 0.49 -14.05 1.61
CA VAL A 29 0.30 -12.61 1.44
C VAL A 29 -0.19 -12.29 0.03
N LEU A 30 -1.38 -11.68 -0.05
CA LEU A 30 -2.01 -11.18 -1.26
C LEU A 30 -1.68 -9.70 -1.51
N GLY A 31 -1.41 -8.94 -0.45
CA GLY A 31 -1.08 -7.52 -0.55
C GLY A 31 -0.57 -6.94 0.76
N VAL A 32 0.12 -5.82 0.67
CA VAL A 32 0.64 -5.07 1.81
C VAL A 32 0.14 -3.63 1.72
N PHE A 33 -0.41 -3.12 2.81
CA PHE A 33 -0.92 -1.78 2.96
C PHE A 33 -0.13 -1.08 4.05
N ILE A 34 0.10 0.21 3.89
CA ILE A 34 0.87 1.03 4.81
C ILE A 34 0.01 2.25 5.18
N PRO A 35 0.08 2.74 6.43
CA PRO A 35 -0.60 3.97 6.81
C PRO A 35 -0.19 5.11 5.88
N ASP A 36 -1.13 6.01 5.61
CA ASP A 36 -0.84 7.23 4.86
C ASP A 36 0.26 8.02 5.60
N GLY A 37 1.24 8.54 4.86
CA GLY A 37 2.43 9.20 5.41
C GLY A 37 3.73 8.37 5.42
N LEU A 38 3.70 7.08 5.10
CA LEU A 38 4.95 6.32 4.90
C LEU A 38 5.67 6.85 3.64
N GLY A 39 6.90 7.35 3.81
CA GLY A 39 7.66 8.00 2.74
C GLY A 39 7.50 9.53 2.71
N VAL A 40 6.73 10.11 3.62
CA VAL A 40 6.78 11.54 3.91
C VAL A 40 7.96 11.80 4.85
N PRO A 41 8.84 12.76 4.54
CA PRO A 41 9.96 13.08 5.42
C PRO A 41 9.45 13.63 6.77
N PRO A 42 10.21 13.46 7.87
CA PRO A 42 9.85 14.01 9.18
C PRO A 42 9.63 15.53 9.13
N PRO A 43 8.86 16.10 10.08
CA PRO A 43 8.67 17.54 10.18
C PRO A 43 10.03 18.27 10.25
N GLY A 44 10.25 19.24 9.36
CA GLY A 44 11.51 19.99 9.27
C GLY A 44 12.61 19.34 8.41
N VAL A 45 12.35 18.18 7.82
CA VAL A 45 13.25 17.54 6.85
C VAL A 45 12.71 17.79 5.44
N GLU A 46 13.46 18.53 4.63
CA GLU A 46 13.15 18.72 3.22
C GLU A 46 13.72 17.57 2.37
N SER A 47 12.98 17.19 1.32
CA SER A 47 13.48 16.26 0.32
C SER A 47 14.67 16.90 -0.41
N PRO A 48 15.80 16.17 -0.58
CA PRO A 48 16.93 16.67 -1.37
C PRO A 48 16.62 16.72 -2.88
N PHE A 49 15.46 16.20 -3.29
CA PHE A 49 14.97 16.22 -4.67
C PHE A 49 13.78 17.16 -4.78
N THR A 50 13.76 17.93 -5.87
CA THR A 50 12.62 18.77 -6.25
C THR A 50 11.39 17.92 -6.62
N GLU A 51 10.21 18.54 -6.61
CA GLU A 51 8.97 17.87 -7.00
C GLU A 51 9.02 17.32 -8.44
N ALA A 52 9.67 18.05 -9.35
CA ALA A 52 9.88 17.64 -10.73
C ALA A 52 10.80 16.40 -10.84
N GLU A 53 11.91 16.37 -10.09
CA GLU A 53 12.80 15.20 -10.04
C GLU A 53 12.11 13.98 -9.41
N MET A 54 11.32 14.19 -8.36
CA MET A 54 10.50 13.12 -7.78
C MET A 54 9.48 12.58 -8.79
N ALA A 55 8.85 13.45 -9.58
CA ALA A 55 7.91 13.05 -10.62
C ALA A 55 8.59 12.20 -11.72
N GLU A 56 9.80 12.57 -12.15
CA GLU A 56 10.58 11.77 -13.09
C GLU A 56 10.97 10.42 -12.49
N ARG A 57 11.40 10.37 -11.23
CA ARG A 57 11.75 9.10 -10.56
C ARG A 57 10.55 8.16 -10.41
N ARG A 58 9.34 8.70 -10.22
CA ARG A 58 8.08 7.91 -10.22
C ARG A 58 7.74 7.29 -11.59
N LYS A 59 8.36 7.76 -12.69
CA LYS A 59 8.22 7.17 -14.04
C LYS A 59 9.14 5.96 -14.25
N GLY A 60 10.07 5.69 -13.33
CA GLY A 60 10.94 4.52 -13.37
C GLY A 60 10.16 3.20 -13.43
N PRO A 61 10.81 2.08 -13.80
CA PRO A 61 10.15 0.80 -13.96
C PRO A 61 9.45 0.41 -12.65
N LYS A 62 8.11 0.41 -12.67
CA LYS A 62 7.30 -0.01 -11.54
C LYS A 62 7.45 -1.51 -11.38
N THR A 63 8.25 -1.94 -10.40
CA THR A 63 8.37 -3.33 -9.99
C THR A 63 7.14 -3.72 -9.19
N GLY A 64 6.02 -3.97 -9.89
CA GLY A 64 4.75 -4.37 -9.28
C GLY A 64 3.71 -4.67 -10.35
N ARG A 65 2.87 -5.68 -10.12
CA ARG A 65 1.75 -6.00 -11.02
C ARG A 65 0.58 -5.03 -10.76
N PRO A 66 -0.15 -4.59 -11.79
CA PRO A 66 -1.35 -3.78 -11.62
C PRO A 66 -2.38 -4.49 -10.74
N LEU A 67 -3.05 -3.77 -9.83
CA LEU A 67 -4.06 -4.33 -8.92
C LEU A 67 -5.16 -5.10 -9.68
N LYS A 68 -5.59 -4.61 -10.84
CA LYS A 68 -6.57 -5.30 -11.70
C LYS A 68 -6.12 -6.70 -12.13
N ASP A 69 -4.83 -6.91 -12.35
CA ASP A 69 -4.29 -8.20 -12.78
C ASP A 69 -4.18 -9.16 -11.59
N ILE A 70 -3.88 -8.64 -10.40
CA ILE A 70 -3.90 -9.41 -9.15
C ILE A 70 -5.33 -9.87 -8.82
N LEU A 71 -6.30 -8.97 -8.94
CA LEU A 71 -7.72 -9.27 -8.67
C LEU A 71 -8.31 -10.25 -9.68
N ARG A 72 -7.93 -10.18 -10.96
CA ARG A 72 -8.33 -11.15 -11.98
C ARG A 72 -7.84 -12.56 -11.62
N ASP A 73 -6.58 -12.69 -11.22
CA ASP A 73 -6.00 -13.99 -10.86
C ASP A 73 -6.69 -14.60 -9.62
N LEU A 74 -7.13 -13.76 -8.66
CA LEU A 74 -7.89 -14.19 -7.49
C LEU A 74 -9.34 -14.57 -7.83
N GLY A 75 -9.99 -13.84 -8.75
CA GLY A 75 -11.35 -14.13 -9.20
C GLY A 75 -11.46 -15.39 -10.07
N ALA A 76 -10.36 -15.84 -10.68
CA ALA A 76 -10.29 -17.09 -11.45
C ALA A 76 -10.10 -18.35 -10.59
N GLN A 77 -9.98 -18.20 -9.26
CA GLN A 77 -9.91 -19.31 -8.30
C GLN A 77 -11.28 -19.65 -7.67
N GLY A 78 -12.37 -19.10 -8.21
CA GLY A 78 -13.76 -19.41 -7.84
C GLY A 78 -14.33 -20.58 -8.63
#